data_AF-A0A2S9FTM4-F1
#
_entry.id   AF-A0A2S9FTM4-F1
#
_cell.length_a   1.000
_cell.length_b   1.000
_cell.length_c   1.000
_cell.angle_alpha   90.00
_cell.angle_beta   90.00
_cell.angle_gamma   90.00
#
_symmetry.space_group_name_H-M   'P 1'
#
loop_
_entity.id
_entity.type
_entity.pdbx_description
1 polymer ?
#
loop_
_entity_poly.entity_id
_entity_poly.type
_entity_poly.pdbx_seq_one_letter_code
_entity_poly.pdbx_strand_id
1 'polypeptide(L)'
;LVKTIDQIACIRRACQITEEAVAEIQKSLAPGARQIDLSAEFVRRTFELGATTNMFDSIWQAMPASKAEGAWTTTGDLALPLLTTEREL
;
A
#
# COMPACT_ATOMS: atom_id res chain seq x y z
N LEU A 1 -3.73 -14.49 21.67
CA LEU A 1 -2.26 -14.24 21.64
C LEU A 1 -2.01 -12.81 22.12
N VAL A 2 -1.43 -12.62 23.31
CA VAL A 2 -1.14 -11.29 23.90
C VAL A 2 0.30 -10.92 23.60
N LYS A 3 0.55 -9.71 23.09
CA LYS A 3 1.90 -9.20 22.79
C LYS A 3 2.54 -8.60 24.04
N THR A 4 3.87 -8.71 24.15
CA THR A 4 4.64 -7.98 25.16
C THR A 4 4.73 -6.49 24.82
N ILE A 5 5.13 -5.66 25.78
CA ILE A 5 5.34 -4.21 25.55
C ILE A 5 6.38 -3.97 24.44
N ASP A 6 7.48 -4.74 24.44
CA ASP A 6 8.53 -4.61 23.43
C ASP A 6 8.01 -4.98 22.03
N GLN A 7 7.20 -6.03 21.92
CA GLN A 7 6.56 -6.41 20.66
C GLN A 7 5.61 -5.32 20.16
N ILE A 8 4.85 -4.69 21.06
CA ILE A 8 3.99 -3.55 20.73
C ILE A 8 4.83 -2.35 20.27
N ALA A 9 5.97 -2.09 20.90
CA ALA A 9 6.89 -1.03 20.50
C ALA A 9 7.44 -1.25 19.09
N CYS A 10 7.83 -2.48 18.74
CA CYS A 10 8.25 -2.83 17.38
C CYS A 10 7.14 -2.59 16.35
N ILE A 11 5.90 -2.99 16.67
CA ILE A 11 4.74 -2.74 15.79
C ILE A 11 4.53 -1.24 15.58
N ARG A 12 4.56 -0.44 16.66
CA ARG A 12 4.43 1.02 16.56
C ARG A 12 5.51 1.63 15.69
N ARG A 13 6.76 1.19 15.82
CA ARG A 13 7.85 1.67 14.98
C ARG A 13 7.63 1.31 13.50
N ALA A 14 7.18 0.09 13.21
CA ALA A 14 6.83 -0.32 11.85
C ALA A 14 5.69 0.53 11.27
N CYS A 15 4.63 0.80 12.05
CA CYS A 15 3.53 1.68 11.63
C CYS A 15 4.03 3.09 11.31
N GLN A 16 4.87 3.69 12.16
CA GLN A 16 5.44 5.02 11.92
C GLN A 16 6.25 5.11 10.62
N ILE A 17 7.09 4.09 10.35
CA ILE A 17 7.86 4.03 9.10
C ILE A 17 6.92 3.99 7.89
N THR A 18 5.88 3.17 7.95
CA THR A 18 4.88 3.06 6.89
C THR A 18 4.14 4.39 6.68
N GLU A 19 3.68 5.03 7.75
CA GLU A 19 2.97 6.31 7.69
C GLU A 19 3.82 7.43 7.06
N GLU A 20 5.08 7.53 7.49
CA GLU A 20 6.03 8.51 6.95
C GLU A 20 6.29 8.28 5.45
N ALA A 21 6.55 7.02 5.04
CA ALA A 21 6.78 6.68 3.64
C ALA A 21 5.53 6.96 2.77
N VAL A 22 4.33 6.55 3.21
CA VAL A 22 3.09 6.76 2.45
C VAL A 22 2.77 8.26 2.29
N ALA A 23 2.98 9.07 3.33
CA ALA A 23 2.75 10.50 3.27
C ALA A 23 3.65 11.22 2.24
N GLU A 24 4.87 10.71 2.01
CA GLU A 24 5.75 11.23 0.97
C GLU A 24 5.29 10.81 -0.43
N ILE A 25 4.97 9.53 -0.62
CA ILE A 25 4.58 8.95 -1.93
C ILE A 25 3.22 9.45 -2.39
N GLN A 26 2.37 9.92 -1.47
CA GLN A 26 1.13 10.59 -1.82
C GLN A 26 1.36 11.73 -2.84
N LYS A 27 2.54 12.36 -2.84
CA LYS A 27 2.91 13.41 -3.81
C LYS A 27 3.20 12.88 -5.21
N SER A 28 3.59 11.61 -5.33
CA SER A 28 3.83 10.90 -6.58
C SER A 28 2.55 10.32 -7.19
N LEU A 29 1.42 10.34 -6.45
CA LEU A 29 0.13 9.89 -6.96
C LEU A 29 -0.43 10.88 -7.98
N ALA A 30 -0.49 10.43 -9.23
CA ALA A 30 -1.08 11.17 -10.34
C ALA A 30 -1.73 10.18 -11.34
N PRO A 31 -2.71 10.63 -12.15
CA PRO A 31 -3.23 9.82 -13.25
C PRO A 31 -2.10 9.35 -14.18
N GLY A 32 -2.08 8.06 -14.51
CA GLY A 32 -1.03 7.44 -15.33
C GLY A 32 0.18 6.94 -14.53
N ALA A 33 0.23 7.13 -13.21
CA ALA A 33 1.29 6.56 -12.38
C ALA A 33 1.18 5.04 -12.38
N ARG A 34 2.29 4.33 -12.67
CA ARG A 34 2.29 2.86 -12.65
C ARG A 34 2.42 2.36 -11.22
N GLN A 35 1.64 1.35 -10.86
CA GLN A 35 1.66 0.78 -9.51
C GLN A 35 3.05 0.26 -9.13
N ILE A 36 3.80 -0.33 -10.07
CA ILE A 36 5.18 -0.80 -9.84
C ILE A 36 6.14 0.34 -9.46
N ASP A 37 5.99 1.53 -10.04
CA ASP A 37 6.87 2.66 -9.75
C ASP A 37 6.60 3.19 -8.33
N LEU A 38 5.32 3.29 -7.96
CA LEU A 38 4.89 3.66 -6.60
C LEU A 38 5.34 2.63 -5.57
N SER A 39 5.24 1.33 -5.88
CA SER A 39 5.75 0.26 -5.01
C SER A 39 7.27 0.32 -4.86
N ALA A 40 8.01 0.57 -5.95
CA ALA A 40 9.46 0.71 -5.91
C ALA A 40 9.88 1.91 -5.04
N GLU A 41 9.20 3.04 -5.18
CA GLU A 41 9.42 4.22 -4.35
C GLU A 41 9.12 3.93 -2.87
N PHE A 42 7.99 3.27 -2.58
CA PHE A 42 7.60 2.87 -1.22
C PHE A 42 8.61 1.96 -0.55
N VAL A 43 9.00 0.88 -1.22
CA VAL A 43 9.97 -0.07 -0.68
C VAL A 43 11.32 0.62 -0.46
N ARG A 44 11.80 1.43 -1.42
CA ARG A 44 13.03 2.19 -1.22
C ARG A 44 12.95 3.07 0.03
N ARG A 45 11.88 3.87 0.15
CA ARG A 45 11.74 4.84 1.24
C ARG A 45 11.60 4.18 2.61
N THR A 46 10.82 3.11 2.72
CA THR A 46 10.67 2.36 3.99
C THR A 46 11.98 1.75 4.46
N PHE A 47 12.81 1.24 3.55
CA PHE A 47 14.15 0.74 3.89
C PHE A 47 15.10 1.87 4.33
N GLU A 48 15.05 3.04 3.68
CA GLU A 48 15.80 4.23 4.12
C GLU A 48 15.41 4.68 5.54
N LEU A 49 14.15 4.48 5.94
CA LEU A 49 13.63 4.77 7.29
C LEU A 49 13.91 3.67 8.33
N GLY A 50 14.57 2.59 7.91
CA GLY A 50 15.02 1.50 8.77
C GLY A 50 14.08 0.29 8.84
N ALA A 51 13.17 0.12 7.87
CA ALA A 51 12.49 -1.16 7.69
C ALA A 51 13.49 -2.25 7.33
N THR A 52 13.31 -3.45 7.89
CA THR A 52 14.18 -4.60 7.64
C THR A 52 13.57 -5.60 6.65
N THR A 53 12.27 -5.50 6.41
CA THR A 53 11.53 -6.38 5.51
C THR A 53 10.28 -5.68 5.00
N ASN A 54 9.86 -6.04 3.80
CA ASN A 54 8.53 -5.73 3.29
C ASN A 54 7.64 -6.96 3.49
N MET A 55 6.67 -6.90 4.43
CA MET A 55 5.85 -8.08 4.76
C MET A 55 4.90 -8.50 3.64
N PHE A 56 4.38 -7.53 2.88
CA PHE A 56 3.42 -7.76 1.80
C PHE A 56 3.69 -6.78 0.68
N ASP A 57 3.40 -7.17 -0.56
CA ASP A 57 3.44 -6.24 -1.68
C ASP A 57 2.42 -5.12 -1.46
N SER A 58 2.83 -3.89 -1.76
CA SER A 58 1.95 -2.73 -1.69
C SER A 58 0.75 -2.95 -2.61
N ILE A 59 -0.43 -2.52 -2.16
CA ILE A 59 -1.66 -2.60 -2.94
C ILE A 59 -2.09 -1.16 -3.25
N TRP A 60 -2.21 -0.86 -4.54
CA TRP A 60 -2.64 0.44 -5.03
C TRP A 60 -4.00 0.29 -5.70
N GLN A 61 -5.02 0.85 -5.07
CA GLN A 61 -6.38 0.77 -5.56
C GLN A 61 -6.97 2.15 -5.82
N ALA A 62 -7.11 2.48 -7.10
CA ALA A 62 -7.99 3.55 -7.54
C ALA A 62 -9.45 3.09 -7.37
N MET A 63 -10.20 3.81 -6.53
CA MET A 63 -11.63 3.57 -6.34
C MET A 63 -12.40 4.16 -7.52
N PRO A 64 -13.35 3.43 -8.14
CA PRO A 64 -14.24 4.00 -9.14
C PRO A 64 -15.12 5.08 -8.51
N ALA A 65 -15.54 6.08 -9.30
CA ALA A 65 -16.35 7.19 -8.80
C ALA A 65 -17.75 6.75 -8.36
N SER A 66 -18.24 5.65 -8.92
CA SER A 66 -19.51 5.05 -8.54
C SER A 66 -19.45 3.52 -8.51
N LYS A 67 -20.43 2.92 -7.84
CA LYS A 67 -20.66 1.48 -7.87
C LYS A 67 -20.68 1.01 -9.34
N ALA A 68 -21.55 1.59 -10.16
CA ALA A 68 -21.79 1.18 -11.55
C ALA A 68 -20.55 1.13 -12.47
N GLU A 69 -19.48 1.86 -12.13
CA GLU A 69 -18.23 1.93 -12.91
C GLU A 69 -17.17 0.90 -12.49
N GLY A 70 -17.43 0.09 -11.45
CA GLY A 70 -16.51 -0.94 -10.96
C GLY A 70 -16.64 -2.30 -11.64
N ALA A 71 -15.56 -3.11 -11.57
CA ALA A 71 -15.59 -4.53 -11.91
C ALA A 71 -16.14 -5.34 -10.74
N TRP A 72 -16.97 -6.36 -11.00
CA TRP A 72 -17.70 -7.10 -9.96
C TRP A 72 -17.20 -8.53 -9.80
N THR A 73 -17.11 -8.99 -8.55
CA THR A 73 -17.02 -10.41 -8.24
C THR A 73 -18.34 -11.11 -8.56
N THR A 74 -18.32 -12.45 -8.57
CA THR A 74 -19.54 -13.27 -8.74
C THR A 74 -20.56 -13.08 -7.62
N THR A 75 -20.16 -12.50 -6.49
CA THR A 75 -21.03 -12.17 -5.33
C THR A 75 -21.57 -10.74 -5.38
N GLY A 76 -21.19 -9.93 -6.37
CA GLY A 76 -21.66 -8.54 -6.50
C GLY A 76 -20.87 -7.52 -5.67
N ASP A 77 -19.64 -7.87 -5.27
CA ASP A 77 -18.69 -6.99 -4.58
C ASP A 77 -17.66 -6.40 -5.55
N LEU A 78 -17.09 -5.24 -5.21
CA LEU A 78 -16.08 -4.62 -6.06
C LEU A 78 -14.83 -5.52 -6.10
N ALA A 79 -14.39 -5.89 -7.29
CA ALA A 79 -13.17 -6.67 -7.49
C ALA A 79 -11.95 -5.79 -7.17
N LEU A 80 -11.26 -6.10 -6.06
CA LEU A 80 -10.08 -5.38 -5.62
C LEU A 80 -8.81 -6.13 -6.08
N PRO A 81 -7.81 -5.45 -6.68
CA PRO A 81 -6.53 -6.07 -6.99
C PRO A 81 -5.79 -6.43 -5.70
N LEU A 82 -5.23 -7.65 -5.66
CA LEU A 82 -4.54 -8.17 -4.48
C LEU A 82 -3.03 -7.89 -4.49
N LEU A 83 -2.46 -7.59 -5.67
CA LEU A 83 -1.01 -7.42 -5.87
C LEU A 83 -0.73 -6.26 -6.82
N THR A 84 0.46 -5.65 -6.68
CA THR A 84 0.99 -4.65 -7.61
C THR A 84 1.16 -5.25 -9.02
N THR A 85 0.79 -4.48 -10.05
CA THR A 85 0.98 -4.86 -11.46
C THR A 85 1.54 -3.69 -12.29
N GLU A 86 1.78 -3.87 -13.59
CA GLU A 86 2.18 -2.76 -14.47
C GLU A 86 1.05 -1.76 -14.79
N ARG A 87 -0.14 -1.96 -14.20
CA ARG A 87 -1.31 -1.11 -14.41
C ARG A 87 -1.04 0.34 -13.97
N GLU A 88 -1.60 1.28 -14.72
CA GLU A 88 -1.63 2.70 -14.37
C GLU A 88 -2.83 3.01 -13.45
N LEU A 89 -2.61 3.93 -12.49
CA LEU A 89 -3.65 4.50 -11.62
C LEU A 89 -4.45 5.60 -12.31
#